data_AF-A0A952W7N6-F1
#
_entry.id   AF-A0A952W7N6-F1
#
_cell.length_a   1.000
_cell.length_b   1.000
_cell.length_c   1.000
_cell.angle_alpha   90.00
_cell.angle_beta   90.00
_cell.angle_gamma   90.00
#
_symmetry.space_group_name_H-M   'P 1'
#
loop_
_entity.id
_entity.type
_entity.pdbx_description
1 polymer ?
#
loop_
_entity_poly.entity_id
_entity_poly.type
_entity_poly.pdbx_seq_one_letter_code
_entity_poly.pdbx_strand_id
1 'polypeptide(L)'
;MNMGRLIALTAVAGVASQAAAGVILTYGFTDLVGAYDHPTAQFSAVAGDMTAGDVTRLAAPNGTARYLDGFVNRSAFANVTVNLNVFAKVGNIAQGVGTFSIVDDDGDILSGDISGTWIGGSLGVYFNGDLSNVVITSVSPDSTFDGPDGGSFSDALPGIPPYEGVFIQLFIRTGGFFTSSFSGRSVQVAGEIVPGAGSVALLAVAGFAGVRRRRN
;
A
#
# COMPACT_ATOMS: atom_id res chain seq x y z
N MET A 1 41.66 -44.94 -36.14
CA MET A 1 41.51 -43.48 -36.03
C MET A 1 40.05 -43.15 -36.29
N ASN A 2 39.27 -42.84 -35.25
CA ASN A 2 38.03 -42.07 -35.36
C ASN A 2 37.58 -41.66 -33.95
N MET A 3 37.43 -40.36 -33.79
CA MET A 3 37.40 -39.61 -32.54
C MET A 3 35.94 -39.28 -32.23
N GLY A 4 35.35 -39.96 -31.25
CA GLY A 4 33.98 -39.70 -30.80
C GLY A 4 33.94 -38.44 -29.93
N ARG A 5 33.46 -37.33 -30.50
CA ARG A 5 33.32 -36.05 -29.80
C ARG A 5 32.16 -36.07 -28.80
N LEU A 6 32.49 -35.73 -27.56
CA LEU A 6 31.60 -35.31 -26.48
C LEU A 6 30.81 -34.05 -26.93
N ILE A 7 29.49 -34.04 -26.78
CA ILE A 7 28.69 -32.81 -26.80
C ILE A 7 28.12 -32.62 -25.40
N ALA A 8 28.75 -31.73 -24.63
CA ALA A 8 28.22 -31.25 -23.36
C ALA A 8 27.18 -30.15 -23.66
N LEU A 9 25.92 -30.40 -23.28
CA LEU A 9 24.84 -29.43 -23.37
C LEU A 9 24.88 -28.55 -22.11
N THR A 10 25.54 -27.40 -22.17
CA THR A 10 25.55 -26.42 -21.08
C THR A 10 24.20 -25.69 -21.08
N ALA A 11 23.29 -26.09 -20.18
CA ALA A 11 22.09 -25.31 -19.90
C ALA A 11 22.51 -24.02 -19.17
N VAL A 12 22.54 -22.90 -19.90
CA VAL A 12 22.61 -21.57 -19.28
C VAL A 12 21.27 -21.35 -18.57
N ALA A 13 21.25 -21.53 -17.25
CA ALA A 13 20.16 -21.07 -16.42
C ALA A 13 20.17 -19.53 -16.51
N GLY A 14 19.34 -19.01 -17.41
CA GLY A 14 19.15 -17.58 -17.59
C GLY A 14 18.71 -16.96 -16.27
N VAL A 15 19.46 -15.95 -15.84
CA VAL A 15 19.04 -15.03 -14.78
C VAL A 15 17.69 -14.47 -15.22
N ALA A 16 16.60 -14.92 -14.58
CA ALA A 16 15.29 -14.31 -14.81
C ALA A 16 15.41 -12.88 -14.32
N SER A 17 15.51 -11.92 -15.24
CA SER A 17 15.31 -10.53 -14.93
C SER A 17 13.91 -10.42 -14.32
N GLN A 18 13.82 -10.15 -13.01
CA GLN A 18 12.58 -9.66 -12.44
C GLN A 18 12.20 -8.43 -13.26
N ALA A 19 11.12 -8.52 -14.04
CA ALA A 19 10.49 -7.31 -14.55
C ALA A 19 10.03 -6.55 -13.31
N ALA A 20 10.60 -5.36 -13.07
CA ALA A 20 10.10 -4.48 -12.03
C ALA A 20 8.61 -4.27 -12.29
N ALA A 21 7.76 -4.80 -11.42
CA ALA A 21 6.33 -4.62 -11.57
C ALA A 21 6.04 -3.13 -11.33
N GLY A 22 5.44 -2.47 -12.32
CA GLY A 22 5.10 -1.06 -12.21
C GLY A 22 4.06 -0.82 -11.12
N VAL A 23 4.02 0.40 -10.59
CA VAL A 23 2.98 0.85 -9.66
C VAL A 23 1.61 0.74 -10.35
N ILE A 24 0.66 0.09 -9.69
CA ILE A 24 -0.69 -0.18 -10.22
C ILE A 24 -1.75 0.67 -9.55
N LEU A 25 -1.52 1.09 -8.30
CA LEU A 25 -2.40 1.94 -7.51
C LEU A 25 -1.55 2.88 -6.66
N THR A 26 -2.01 4.12 -6.48
CA THR A 26 -1.45 5.09 -5.53
C THR A 26 -2.55 5.62 -4.65
N TYR A 27 -2.20 6.09 -3.46
CA TYR A 27 -3.12 6.83 -2.61
C TYR A 27 -2.39 7.90 -1.82
N GLY A 28 -3.12 8.93 -1.43
CA GLY A 28 -2.61 10.01 -0.61
C GLY A 28 -3.74 10.66 0.16
N PHE A 29 -3.54 10.89 1.46
CA PHE A 29 -4.49 11.60 2.31
C PHE A 29 -3.76 12.61 3.19
N THR A 30 -4.33 13.80 3.31
CA THR A 30 -3.88 14.85 4.22
C THR A 30 -4.88 15.02 5.36
N ASP A 31 -4.41 15.62 6.44
CA ASP A 31 -5.27 16.06 7.55
C ASP A 31 -6.09 14.92 8.19
N LEU A 32 -5.50 13.72 8.24
CA LEU A 32 -5.98 12.66 9.12
C LEU A 32 -5.76 13.09 10.58
N VAL A 33 -6.68 12.68 11.45
CA VAL A 33 -6.64 12.94 12.88
C VAL A 33 -5.77 11.89 13.57
N GLY A 34 -4.51 12.26 13.78
CA GLY A 34 -3.50 11.48 14.46
C GLY A 34 -3.59 11.51 15.97
N ALA A 35 -3.40 10.33 16.59
CA ALA A 35 -3.25 10.15 18.02
C ALA A 35 -2.16 9.11 18.32
N TYR A 36 -1.58 9.23 19.51
CA TYR A 36 -0.71 8.23 20.08
C TYR A 36 -1.05 8.05 21.55
N ASP A 37 -1.18 6.80 21.97
CA ASP A 37 -1.35 6.43 23.36
C ASP A 37 -0.08 5.78 23.90
N HIS A 38 0.66 6.50 24.76
CA HIS A 38 1.93 6.04 25.30
C HIS A 38 1.83 4.77 26.17
N PRO A 39 0.86 4.62 27.10
CA PRO A 39 0.65 3.39 27.84
C PRO A 39 0.52 2.12 27.00
N THR A 40 -0.24 2.17 25.90
CA THR A 40 -0.45 1.00 25.02
C THR A 40 0.52 0.97 23.83
N ALA A 41 1.31 2.03 23.66
CA ALA A 41 2.19 2.27 22.52
C ALA A 41 1.48 2.18 21.16
N GLN A 42 0.21 2.60 21.11
CA GLN A 42 -0.60 2.60 19.89
C GLN A 42 -0.60 3.97 19.23
N PHE A 43 -0.23 4.03 17.96
CA PHE A 43 -0.48 5.16 17.09
C PHE A 43 -1.72 4.89 16.23
N SER A 44 -2.57 5.89 16.06
CA SER A 44 -3.68 5.86 15.11
C SER A 44 -3.75 7.14 14.29
N ALA A 45 -4.21 7.04 13.05
CA ALA A 45 -4.61 8.18 12.23
C ALA A 45 -5.92 7.81 11.52
N VAL A 46 -6.96 8.60 11.74
CA VAL A 46 -8.31 8.33 11.22
C VAL A 46 -8.83 9.54 10.46
N ALA A 47 -9.66 9.33 9.44
CA ALA A 47 -10.33 10.42 8.75
C ALA A 47 -11.14 11.29 9.72
N GLY A 48 -11.06 12.60 9.53
CA GLY A 48 -11.86 13.60 10.21
C GLY A 48 -12.40 14.63 9.23
N ASP A 49 -13.02 15.69 9.74
CA ASP A 49 -13.77 16.65 8.93
C ASP A 49 -12.93 17.38 7.86
N MET A 50 -11.63 17.54 8.07
CA MET A 50 -10.73 18.20 7.11
C MET A 50 -9.91 17.20 6.28
N THR A 51 -10.10 15.91 6.46
CA THR A 51 -9.34 14.91 5.70
C THR A 51 -9.73 14.99 4.23
N ALA A 52 -8.71 15.01 3.37
CA ALA A 52 -8.86 14.99 1.92
C ALA A 52 -7.82 14.07 1.30
N GLY A 53 -8.07 13.58 0.10
CA GLY A 53 -7.17 12.67 -0.59
C GLY A 53 -7.76 12.04 -1.84
N ASP A 54 -7.02 11.07 -2.36
CA ASP A 54 -7.45 10.27 -3.49
C ASP A 54 -6.84 8.86 -3.46
N VAL A 55 -7.51 7.95 -4.17
CA VAL A 55 -6.99 6.66 -4.56
C VAL A 55 -7.03 6.58 -6.08
N THR A 56 -5.88 6.40 -6.70
CA THR A 56 -5.70 6.46 -8.15
C THR A 56 -5.19 5.15 -8.70
N ARG A 57 -5.92 4.58 -9.64
CA ARG A 57 -5.50 3.43 -10.43
C ARG A 57 -4.64 3.88 -11.62
N LEU A 58 -3.39 3.42 -11.64
CA LEU A 58 -2.42 3.71 -12.69
C LEU A 58 -2.44 2.67 -13.82
N ALA A 59 -2.91 1.45 -13.53
CA ALA A 59 -3.10 0.41 -14.53
C ALA A 59 -4.39 0.63 -15.32
N ALA A 60 -4.36 0.44 -16.65
CA ALA A 60 -5.58 0.57 -17.46
C ALA A 60 -6.68 -0.45 -17.03
N PRO A 61 -7.97 -0.08 -17.10
CA PRO A 61 -8.46 1.29 -17.28
C PRO A 61 -8.14 2.18 -16.06
N ASN A 62 -7.61 3.37 -16.31
CA ASN A 62 -7.24 4.33 -15.27
C ASN A 62 -8.49 5.00 -14.68
N GLY A 63 -8.39 5.39 -13.42
CA GLY A 63 -9.43 6.14 -12.73
C GLY A 63 -8.96 6.60 -11.36
N THR A 64 -9.70 7.53 -10.77
CA THR A 64 -9.37 8.12 -9.47
C THR A 64 -10.65 8.26 -8.66
N ALA A 65 -10.67 7.66 -7.47
CA ALA A 65 -11.67 7.89 -6.44
C ALA A 65 -11.22 9.09 -5.59
N ARG A 66 -12.05 10.13 -5.49
CA ARG A 66 -11.72 11.38 -4.79
C ARG A 66 -12.42 11.50 -3.45
N TYR A 67 -11.69 12.04 -2.48
CA TYR A 67 -12.13 12.33 -1.13
C TYR A 67 -11.81 13.80 -0.84
N LEU A 68 -12.82 14.65 -0.76
CA LEU A 68 -12.67 16.06 -0.41
C LEU A 68 -13.01 16.28 1.08
N ASP A 69 -12.56 17.39 1.65
CA ASP A 69 -12.86 17.79 3.03
C ASP A 69 -14.33 17.55 3.37
N GLY A 70 -14.58 16.89 4.50
CA GLY A 70 -15.91 16.56 5.00
C GLY A 70 -16.56 15.34 4.38
N PHE A 71 -15.84 14.51 3.60
CA PHE A 71 -16.41 13.29 3.00
C PHE A 71 -16.99 12.34 4.06
N VAL A 72 -16.39 12.29 5.26
CA VAL A 72 -16.86 11.49 6.41
C VAL A 72 -18.26 11.87 6.89
N ASN A 73 -18.75 13.07 6.54
CA ASN A 73 -20.10 13.53 6.85
C ASN A 73 -21.08 13.38 5.67
N ARG A 74 -20.56 13.11 4.46
CA ARG A 74 -21.35 12.95 3.23
C ARG A 74 -21.62 11.50 2.89
N SER A 75 -20.62 10.64 3.11
CA SER A 75 -20.73 9.21 2.94
C SER A 75 -21.04 8.53 4.28
N ALA A 76 -21.85 7.47 4.24
CA ALA A 76 -22.08 6.63 5.41
C ALA A 76 -20.95 5.60 5.65
N PHE A 77 -20.10 5.41 4.65
CA PHE A 77 -19.10 4.34 4.63
C PHE A 77 -17.67 4.87 4.54
N ALA A 78 -17.44 5.87 3.68
CA ALA A 78 -16.11 6.33 3.34
C ALA A 78 -15.31 6.75 4.58
N ASN A 79 -14.13 6.13 4.74
CA ASN A 79 -13.26 6.35 5.89
C ASN A 79 -11.83 5.98 5.55
N VAL A 80 -10.87 6.55 6.29
CA VAL A 80 -9.47 6.17 6.24
C VAL A 80 -9.00 5.89 7.65
N THR A 81 -8.32 4.78 7.87
CA THR A 81 -7.82 4.38 9.18
C THR A 81 -6.45 3.76 9.05
N VAL A 82 -5.52 4.18 9.90
CA VAL A 82 -4.19 3.62 10.09
C VAL A 82 -4.01 3.34 11.56
N ASN A 83 -3.59 2.13 11.91
CA ASN A 83 -3.26 1.75 13.29
C ASN A 83 -1.90 1.08 13.31
N LEU A 84 -1.01 1.53 14.20
CA LEU A 84 0.36 1.05 14.30
C LEU A 84 0.78 0.89 15.76
N ASN A 85 1.26 -0.30 16.12
CA ASN A 85 2.03 -0.53 17.33
C ASN A 85 3.40 0.13 17.18
N VAL A 86 3.79 0.99 18.13
CA VAL A 86 5.12 1.61 18.19
C VAL A 86 5.98 0.87 19.22
N PHE A 87 7.15 0.38 18.84
CA PHE A 87 7.99 -0.41 19.73
C PHE A 87 9.49 -0.25 19.41
N ALA A 88 10.34 -0.92 20.20
CA ALA A 88 11.79 -0.93 20.01
C ALA A 88 12.41 0.48 19.86
N LYS A 89 11.91 1.44 20.65
CA LYS A 89 12.36 2.84 20.59
C LYS A 89 13.80 2.97 21.07
N VAL A 90 14.67 3.51 20.22
CA VAL A 90 16.06 3.88 20.53
C VAL A 90 16.31 5.30 20.03
N GLY A 91 16.52 6.24 20.96
CA GLY A 91 16.66 7.66 20.61
C GLY A 91 15.43 8.20 19.87
N ASN A 92 15.65 8.70 18.65
CA ASN A 92 14.63 9.19 17.72
C ASN A 92 14.22 8.16 16.65
N ILE A 93 14.49 6.88 16.87
CA ILE A 93 14.08 5.79 15.98
C ILE A 93 13.16 4.86 16.76
N ALA A 94 12.10 4.38 16.13
CA ALA A 94 11.23 3.33 16.66
C ALA A 94 10.73 2.45 15.51
N GLN A 95 10.26 1.24 15.81
CA GLN A 95 9.63 0.35 14.85
C GLN A 95 8.11 0.50 14.91
N GLY A 96 7.44 0.26 13.79
CA GLY A 96 5.99 0.29 13.66
C GLY A 96 5.47 -0.95 12.95
N VAL A 97 4.41 -1.57 13.48
CA VAL A 97 3.66 -2.64 12.79
C VAL A 97 2.16 -2.46 13.00
N GLY A 98 1.36 -2.72 11.98
CA GLY A 98 -0.10 -2.63 12.09
C GLY A 98 -0.76 -2.68 10.73
N THR A 99 -1.81 -1.90 10.52
CA THR A 99 -2.65 -1.99 9.31
C THR A 99 -3.13 -0.62 8.83
N PHE A 100 -3.53 -0.57 7.56
CA PHE A 100 -4.35 0.52 7.03
C PHE A 100 -5.63 -0.02 6.39
N SER A 101 -6.63 0.85 6.31
CA SER A 101 -7.90 0.64 5.64
C SER A 101 -8.36 1.95 5.03
N ILE A 102 -8.70 1.92 3.74
CA ILE A 102 -9.37 3.00 3.02
C ILE A 102 -10.68 2.40 2.52
N VAL A 103 -11.78 2.95 3.00
CA VAL A 103 -13.16 2.58 2.64
C VAL A 103 -13.69 3.64 1.69
N ASP A 104 -14.38 3.21 0.65
CA ASP A 104 -14.94 4.09 -0.38
C ASP A 104 -16.41 4.47 -0.09
N ASP A 105 -17.10 5.05 -1.08
CA ASP A 105 -18.45 5.60 -0.87
C ASP A 105 -19.55 4.56 -0.66
N ASP A 106 -19.36 3.32 -1.12
CA ASP A 106 -20.36 2.25 -1.00
C ASP A 106 -19.91 1.09 -0.09
N GLY A 107 -18.68 1.16 0.41
CA GLY A 107 -18.16 0.34 1.50
C GLY A 107 -17.03 -0.59 1.12
N ASP A 108 -16.58 -0.58 -0.13
CA ASP A 108 -15.45 -1.37 -0.59
C ASP A 108 -14.16 -0.96 0.13
N ILE A 109 -13.31 -1.94 0.42
CA ILE A 109 -12.20 -1.77 1.36
C ILE A 109 -10.86 -2.09 0.69
N LEU A 110 -10.01 -1.07 0.53
CA LEU A 110 -8.59 -1.24 0.28
C LEU A 110 -7.85 -1.32 1.63
N SER A 111 -7.23 -2.46 1.92
CA SER A 111 -6.54 -2.68 3.19
C SER A 111 -5.26 -3.49 3.04
N GLY A 112 -4.41 -3.46 4.06
CA GLY A 112 -3.20 -4.28 4.14
C GLY A 112 -2.44 -4.10 5.44
N ASP A 113 -1.39 -4.90 5.59
CA ASP A 113 -0.47 -4.86 6.73
C ASP A 113 0.67 -3.87 6.45
N ILE A 114 1.11 -3.17 7.50
CA ILE A 114 2.21 -2.22 7.49
C ILE A 114 3.30 -2.71 8.42
N SER A 115 4.55 -2.68 7.97
CA SER A 115 5.73 -2.76 8.84
C SER A 115 6.76 -1.72 8.44
N GLY A 116 7.40 -1.05 9.40
CA GLY A 116 8.34 0.01 9.08
C GLY A 116 9.03 0.66 10.25
N THR A 117 9.71 1.77 9.95
CA THR A 117 10.51 2.53 10.91
C THR A 117 10.00 3.96 11.04
N TRP A 118 9.81 4.38 12.28
CA TRP A 118 9.60 5.76 12.68
C TRP A 118 10.93 6.49 12.85
N ILE A 119 11.00 7.70 12.33
CA ILE A 119 12.16 8.59 12.44
C ILE A 119 11.66 9.94 12.99
N GLY A 120 12.12 10.29 14.18
CA GLY A 120 11.89 11.59 14.80
C GLY A 120 12.90 12.62 14.29
N GLY A 121 12.45 13.51 13.41
CA GLY A 121 13.19 14.70 13.01
C GLY A 121 13.12 15.83 14.03
N SER A 122 13.71 16.96 13.67
CA SER A 122 13.65 18.21 14.45
C SER A 122 12.26 18.87 14.37
N LEU A 123 11.59 18.80 13.23
CA LEU A 123 10.30 19.45 12.97
C LEU A 123 9.12 18.48 12.90
N GLY A 124 9.38 17.22 12.55
CA GLY A 124 8.33 16.24 12.30
C GLY A 124 8.75 14.84 12.66
N VAL A 125 7.79 13.94 12.60
CA VAL A 125 7.97 12.51 12.70
C VAL A 125 7.56 11.90 11.37
N TYR A 126 8.44 11.07 10.83
CA TYR A 126 8.25 10.36 9.57
C TYR A 126 8.11 8.87 9.86
N PHE A 127 7.30 8.18 9.08
CA PHE A 127 7.27 6.74 9.04
C PHE A 127 7.54 6.29 7.61
N ASN A 128 8.44 5.33 7.44
CA ASN A 128 8.68 4.65 6.18
C ASN A 128 8.40 3.18 6.42
N GLY A 129 7.40 2.63 5.73
CA GLY A 129 7.00 1.24 5.85
C GLY A 129 6.78 0.57 4.51
N ASP A 130 6.86 -0.74 4.56
CA ASP A 130 6.48 -1.66 3.50
C ASP A 130 5.06 -2.15 3.75
N LEU A 131 4.31 -2.33 2.67
CA LEU A 131 2.99 -2.92 2.66
C LEU A 131 3.05 -4.38 2.25
N SER A 132 2.24 -5.19 2.92
CA SER A 132 2.02 -6.59 2.56
C SER A 132 0.56 -6.95 2.73
N ASN A 133 0.14 -8.09 2.17
CA ASN A 133 -1.24 -8.57 2.27
C ASN A 133 -2.27 -7.53 1.77
N VAL A 134 -1.89 -6.70 0.79
CA VAL A 134 -2.77 -5.63 0.30
C VAL A 134 -3.86 -6.23 -0.58
N VAL A 135 -5.11 -5.90 -0.29
CA VAL A 135 -6.29 -6.39 -1.03
C VAL A 135 -7.33 -5.29 -1.16
N ILE A 136 -8.10 -5.34 -2.26
CA ILE A 136 -9.40 -4.66 -2.34
C ILE A 136 -10.46 -5.73 -2.08
N THR A 137 -11.32 -5.49 -1.09
CA THR A 137 -12.47 -6.34 -0.77
C THR A 137 -13.72 -5.62 -1.20
N SER A 138 -14.33 -6.08 -2.29
CA SER A 138 -15.60 -5.55 -2.77
C SER A 138 -16.74 -6.10 -1.92
N VAL A 139 -17.49 -5.20 -1.32
CA VAL A 139 -18.74 -5.47 -0.61
C VAL A 139 -19.94 -5.01 -1.42
N SER A 140 -19.75 -4.06 -2.33
CA SER A 140 -20.74 -3.62 -3.31
C SER A 140 -20.77 -4.57 -4.54
N PRO A 141 -21.87 -4.58 -5.31
CA PRO A 141 -22.02 -5.46 -6.47
C PRO A 141 -21.45 -4.87 -7.79
N ASP A 142 -20.93 -3.66 -7.82
CA ASP A 142 -20.60 -2.95 -9.07
C ASP A 142 -19.16 -3.14 -9.57
N SER A 143 -18.30 -3.73 -8.73
CA SER A 143 -16.88 -4.00 -9.05
C SER A 143 -16.07 -2.73 -9.32
N THR A 144 -16.43 -1.63 -8.64
CA THR A 144 -15.70 -0.37 -8.67
C THR A 144 -15.28 0.06 -7.28
N PHE A 145 -14.27 0.92 -7.22
CA PHE A 145 -13.87 1.62 -6.01
C PHE A 145 -14.21 3.10 -6.23
N ASP A 146 -15.15 3.61 -5.44
CA ASP A 146 -15.92 4.83 -5.73
C ASP A 146 -15.63 5.95 -4.75
N GLY A 147 -15.15 7.08 -5.27
CA GLY A 147 -14.87 8.25 -4.44
C GLY A 147 -16.16 8.93 -3.97
N PRO A 148 -16.30 9.27 -2.67
CA PRO A 148 -17.48 9.96 -2.15
C PRO A 148 -17.68 11.36 -2.75
N ASP A 149 -16.63 11.93 -3.35
CA ASP A 149 -16.67 13.22 -4.05
C ASP A 149 -16.44 13.07 -5.56
N GLY A 150 -16.70 11.87 -6.07
CA GLY A 150 -16.73 11.53 -7.48
C GLY A 150 -15.47 10.88 -8.02
N GLY A 151 -15.65 10.31 -9.21
CA GLY A 151 -14.65 9.47 -9.86
C GLY A 151 -14.58 8.08 -9.24
N SER A 152 -14.17 7.11 -10.05
CA SER A 152 -14.04 5.73 -9.64
C SER A 152 -13.07 5.00 -10.55
N PHE A 153 -12.74 3.77 -10.16
CA PHE A 153 -11.97 2.84 -10.99
C PHE A 153 -12.44 1.41 -10.74
N SER A 154 -12.20 0.51 -11.68
CA SER A 154 -12.51 -0.91 -11.46
C SER A 154 -11.59 -1.51 -10.38
N ASP A 155 -12.16 -2.22 -9.41
CA ASP A 155 -11.44 -2.92 -8.34
C ASP A 155 -10.54 -4.08 -8.86
N ALA A 156 -10.77 -4.53 -10.09
CA ALA A 156 -10.01 -5.56 -10.77
C ALA A 156 -8.63 -5.02 -11.22
N LEU A 157 -7.73 -4.93 -10.24
CA LEU A 157 -6.33 -4.57 -10.45
C LEU A 157 -5.56 -5.69 -11.16
N PRO A 158 -4.52 -5.35 -11.95
CA PRO A 158 -3.68 -6.35 -12.60
C PRO A 158 -2.82 -7.11 -11.58
N GLY A 159 -2.60 -8.39 -11.86
CA GLY A 159 -1.89 -9.29 -10.96
C GLY A 159 -2.87 -10.16 -10.18
N ILE A 160 -2.33 -10.94 -9.25
CA ILE A 160 -3.14 -11.78 -8.34
C ILE A 160 -2.84 -11.25 -6.94
N PRO A 161 -3.86 -10.84 -6.16
CA PRO A 161 -3.65 -10.44 -4.78
C PRO A 161 -3.15 -11.63 -3.92
N PRO A 162 -2.49 -11.37 -2.78
CA PRO A 162 -2.25 -10.04 -2.22
C PRO A 162 -1.19 -9.23 -2.99
N TYR A 163 -1.34 -7.92 -2.93
CA TYR A 163 -0.38 -6.95 -3.46
C TYR A 163 0.64 -6.56 -2.38
N GLU A 164 1.71 -5.92 -2.83
CA GLU A 164 2.77 -5.36 -1.99
C GLU A 164 2.87 -3.85 -2.27
N GLY A 165 3.63 -3.11 -1.47
CA GLY A 165 3.75 -1.68 -1.69
C GLY A 165 4.59 -0.96 -0.67
N VAL A 166 4.52 0.37 -0.70
CA VAL A 166 5.19 1.26 0.24
C VAL A 166 4.17 2.19 0.90
N PHE A 167 4.44 2.55 2.14
CA PHE A 167 3.63 3.44 2.95
C PHE A 167 4.52 4.48 3.60
N ILE A 168 4.20 5.75 3.40
CA ILE A 168 4.85 6.87 4.06
C ILE A 168 3.84 7.65 4.88
N GLN A 169 4.30 8.14 6.04
CA GLN A 169 3.50 9.02 6.88
C GLN A 169 4.34 10.14 7.47
N LEU A 170 3.72 11.31 7.63
CA LEU A 170 4.31 12.49 8.24
C LEU A 170 3.34 13.18 9.20
N PHE A 171 3.82 13.59 10.38
CA PHE A 171 3.14 14.58 11.21
C PHE A 171 4.12 15.53 11.90
N ILE A 172 3.66 16.75 12.21
CA ILE A 172 4.48 17.77 12.89
C ILE A 172 4.62 17.42 14.38
N ARG A 173 5.85 17.51 14.88
CA ARG A 173 6.18 17.18 16.26
C ARG A 173 5.86 18.36 17.18
N THR A 174 5.11 18.12 18.25
CA THR A 174 4.77 19.14 19.26
C THR A 174 5.26 18.78 20.68
N GLY A 175 6.17 17.81 20.80
CA GLY A 175 6.62 17.25 22.08
C GLY A 175 7.78 16.26 21.92
N GLY A 176 7.93 15.31 22.83
CA GLY A 176 8.91 14.24 22.71
C GLY A 176 8.52 13.17 21.67
N PHE A 177 9.50 12.46 21.10
CA PHE A 177 9.27 11.40 20.12
C PHE A 177 8.69 10.17 20.82
N PHE A 178 7.37 9.98 20.75
CA PHE A 178 6.64 8.89 21.40
C PHE A 178 6.94 8.73 22.91
N THR A 179 7.17 9.84 23.63
CA THR A 179 7.40 9.83 25.09
C THR A 179 6.19 10.25 25.91
N SER A 180 5.10 10.64 25.24
CA SER A 180 3.85 11.09 25.86
C SER A 180 2.71 10.90 24.87
N SER A 181 1.50 10.64 25.37
CA SER A 181 0.31 10.55 24.53
C SER A 181 0.01 11.91 23.85
N PHE A 182 -0.60 11.86 22.68
CA PHE A 182 -1.13 13.03 21.98
C PHE A 182 -2.40 12.66 21.21
N SER A 183 -3.19 13.66 20.84
CA SER A 183 -4.36 13.51 19.98
C SER A 183 -4.57 14.77 19.14
N GLY A 184 -5.38 14.66 18.07
CA GLY A 184 -5.76 15.79 17.23
C GLY A 184 -4.62 16.36 16.39
N ARG A 185 -3.64 15.53 15.99
CA ARG A 185 -2.53 15.96 15.13
C ARG A 185 -2.88 15.74 13.66
N SER A 186 -2.68 16.73 12.81
CA SER A 186 -2.78 16.52 11.36
C SER A 186 -1.66 15.57 10.92
N VAL A 187 -2.05 14.50 10.24
CA VAL A 187 -1.19 13.46 9.69
C VAL A 187 -1.42 13.39 8.18
N GLN A 188 -0.32 13.34 7.44
CA GLN A 188 -0.32 13.04 6.01
C GLN A 188 0.14 11.60 5.80
N VAL A 189 -0.55 10.85 4.96
CA VAL A 189 -0.17 9.51 4.51
C VAL A 189 -0.14 9.46 3.00
N ALA A 190 0.74 8.64 2.44
CA ALA A 190 0.72 8.29 1.02
C ALA A 190 1.30 6.90 0.82
N GLY A 191 0.99 6.29 -0.31
CA GLY A 191 1.53 4.99 -0.65
C GLY A 191 1.39 4.64 -2.12
N GLU A 192 2.16 3.63 -2.51
CA GLU A 192 2.15 3.05 -3.84
C GLU A 192 2.03 1.53 -3.69
N ILE A 193 1.21 0.92 -4.55
CA ILE A 193 0.95 -0.51 -4.56
C ILE A 193 1.44 -1.09 -5.89
N VAL A 194 2.08 -2.25 -5.79
CA VAL A 194 2.63 -3.03 -6.90
C VAL A 194 2.07 -4.46 -6.86
N PRO A 195 2.03 -5.17 -8.01
CA PRO A 195 1.71 -6.59 -8.02
C PRO A 195 2.63 -7.40 -7.09
N GLY A 196 2.05 -8.29 -6.27
CA GLY A 196 2.84 -9.13 -5.35
C GLY A 196 3.78 -10.10 -6.09
N ALA A 197 4.85 -10.54 -5.44
CA ALA A 197 5.92 -11.33 -6.07
C ALA A 197 5.42 -12.60 -6.78
N GLY A 198 4.37 -13.25 -6.24
CA GLY A 198 3.75 -14.45 -6.82
C GLY A 198 3.12 -14.23 -8.19
N SER A 199 2.59 -13.02 -8.45
CA SER A 199 1.94 -12.69 -9.73
C SER A 199 2.94 -12.51 -10.87
N VAL A 200 4.13 -11.97 -10.58
CA VAL A 200 5.23 -11.83 -11.54
C VAL A 200 5.78 -13.20 -11.94
N ALA A 201 5.92 -14.11 -10.98
CA ALA A 201 6.38 -15.47 -11.23
C ALA A 201 5.42 -16.25 -12.16
N LEU A 202 4.11 -16.13 -11.96
CA LEU A 202 3.12 -16.78 -12.81
C LEU A 202 3.13 -16.24 -14.25
N LEU A 203 3.22 -14.91 -14.41
CA LEU A 203 3.33 -14.29 -15.74
C LEU A 203 4.57 -14.81 -16.49
N ALA A 204 5.69 -14.93 -15.79
CA ALA A 204 6.91 -15.49 -16.35
C ALA A 204 6.71 -16.95 -16.81
N VAL A 205 6.10 -17.80 -15.98
CA VAL A 205 5.82 -19.21 -16.32
C VAL A 205 4.86 -19.32 -17.50
N ALA A 206 3.78 -18.52 -17.54
CA ALA A 206 2.84 -18.48 -18.66
C ALA A 206 3.51 -18.04 -19.97
N GLY A 207 4.41 -17.06 -19.90
CA GLY A 207 5.25 -16.63 -21.02
C GLY A 207 6.11 -17.79 -21.56
N PHE A 208 6.79 -18.53 -20.69
CA PHE A 208 7.60 -19.69 -21.11
C PHE A 208 6.75 -20.82 -21.71
N ALA A 209 5.58 -21.11 -21.15
CA ALA A 209 4.67 -22.12 -21.70
C ALA A 209 4.13 -21.73 -23.10
N GLY A 210 3.81 -20.45 -23.31
CA GLY A 210 3.39 -19.92 -24.61
C GLY A 210 4.49 -19.99 -25.68
N VAL A 211 5.73 -19.70 -25.32
CA VAL A 211 6.89 -19.79 -26.24
C VAL A 211 7.18 -21.23 -26.65
N ARG A 212 7.06 -22.20 -25.73
CA ARG A 212 7.25 -23.62 -26.05
C ARG A 212 6.20 -24.14 -27.04
N ARG A 213 4.95 -23.67 -26.94
CA ARG A 213 3.86 -24.10 -27.84
C ARG A 213 4.00 -23.58 -29.27
N ARG A 214 4.70 -22.46 -29.48
CA ARG A 214 5.02 -21.93 -30.83
C ARG A 214 6.18 -22.64 -31.53
N ARG A 215 6.84 -23.59 -30.86
CA ARG A 215 8.01 -24.32 -31.39
C ARG A 215 7.73 -25.78 -31.75
N ASN A 216 6.48 -26.20 -31.66
CA ASN A 216 5.97 -27.47 -32.18
C ASN A 216 5.04 -27.19 -33.36
#